data_AF-S3ZL65-F1
#
_entry.id   AF-S3ZL65-F1
#
_cell.length_a   1.000
_cell.length_b   1.000
_cell.length_c   1.000
_cell.angle_alpha   90.00
_cell.angle_beta   90.00
_cell.angle_gamma   90.00
#
_symmetry.space_group_name_H-M   'P 1'
#
loop_
_entity.id
_entity.type
_entity.pdbx_description
1 polymer ?
#
loop_
_entity_poly.entity_id
_entity_poly.type
_entity_poly.pdbx_seq_one_letter_code
_entity_poly.pdbx_strand_id
1 'polypeptide(L)'
;MLLALLLTGGTTAGALFPSSGDAGSAWHRHVLLWRSSLDEVQWTDLALSLNVRRIKEGQERDLEVTIRQGELTAPEPVDAHWLFRVPREEEHTVWHRPYWNEIWHKMDVSAGTNDGVALQALRPVFESLGPLVTTFSGGGTRIGTSTAHDLLRLWLWGGTEPVADEIVELYRRVGTAFLVLNSSVGVTWRLVPLLIDLLDRDLPRLSPEQSVAALVGLTGDAPMGLVDQIHGHVKTHHPRLYSRIAHRLEGS
;
A
#
# COMPACT_ATOMS: atom_id res chain seq x y z
N MET A 1 -4.81 -31.01 -9.49
CA MET A 1 -5.08 -29.60 -9.18
C MET A 1 -5.85 -28.90 -10.31
N LEU A 2 -5.23 -28.63 -11.47
CA LEU A 2 -5.93 -28.03 -12.62
C LEU A 2 -7.16 -28.84 -13.09
N LEU A 3 -7.07 -30.17 -13.10
CA LEU A 3 -8.22 -31.04 -13.39
C LEU A 3 -9.36 -30.84 -12.38
N ALA A 4 -9.07 -30.68 -11.09
CA ALA A 4 -10.09 -30.46 -10.07
C ALA A 4 -10.78 -29.12 -10.30
N LEU A 5 -10.02 -28.06 -10.60
CA LEU A 5 -10.54 -26.74 -10.93
C LEU A 5 -11.43 -26.76 -12.19
N LEU A 6 -11.03 -27.51 -13.22
CA LEU A 6 -11.83 -27.67 -14.45
C LEU A 6 -13.14 -28.43 -14.20
N LEU A 7 -13.13 -29.41 -13.29
CA LEU A 7 -14.32 -30.21 -12.97
C LEU A 7 -15.31 -29.47 -12.06
N THR A 8 -14.83 -28.59 -11.17
CA THR A 8 -15.68 -27.87 -10.22
C THR A 8 -16.03 -26.45 -10.65
N GLY A 9 -15.32 -25.88 -11.64
CA GLY A 9 -15.43 -24.48 -12.05
C GLY A 9 -14.79 -23.47 -11.08
N GLY A 10 -14.55 -23.89 -9.83
CA GLY A 10 -13.93 -23.11 -8.78
C GLY A 10 -13.58 -23.95 -7.54
N THR A 11 -12.59 -23.54 -6.78
CA THR A 11 -12.16 -24.21 -5.53
C THR A 11 -11.37 -23.22 -4.65
N THR A 12 -10.92 -23.66 -3.47
CA THR A 12 -9.98 -22.88 -2.65
C THR A 12 -8.59 -23.53 -2.62
N ALA A 13 -7.55 -22.74 -2.34
CA ALA A 13 -6.22 -23.29 -2.14
C ALA A 13 -6.19 -24.23 -0.92
N GLY A 14 -6.96 -23.95 0.14
CA GLY A 14 -7.12 -24.85 1.29
C GLY A 14 -7.66 -26.22 0.90
N ALA A 15 -8.68 -26.26 0.02
CA ALA A 15 -9.22 -27.52 -0.49
C ALA A 15 -8.24 -28.28 -1.39
N LEU A 16 -7.41 -27.56 -2.16
CA LEU A 16 -6.36 -28.15 -3.00
C LEU A 16 -5.16 -28.64 -2.20
N PHE A 17 -4.89 -28.04 -1.04
CA PHE A 17 -3.74 -28.30 -0.19
C PHE A 17 -4.15 -28.52 1.29
N PRO A 18 -4.96 -29.54 1.59
CA PRO A 18 -5.58 -29.72 2.91
C PRO A 18 -4.57 -29.96 4.04
N SER A 19 -3.36 -30.40 3.71
CA SER A 19 -2.27 -30.62 4.68
C SER A 19 -1.38 -29.39 4.87
N SER A 20 -1.65 -28.27 4.20
CA SER A 20 -0.84 -27.06 4.33
C SER A 20 -1.38 -26.14 5.42
N GLY A 21 -0.54 -25.82 6.41
CA GLY A 21 -0.86 -24.77 7.40
C GLY A 21 -0.82 -23.34 6.85
N ASP A 22 -0.53 -23.15 5.56
CA ASP A 22 -0.59 -21.86 4.86
C ASP A 22 -0.91 -22.12 3.38
N ALA A 23 -2.21 -22.20 3.08
CA ALA A 23 -2.74 -22.49 1.75
C ALA A 23 -2.26 -21.47 0.70
N GLY A 24 -2.18 -20.18 1.06
CA GLY A 24 -1.66 -19.14 0.18
C GLY A 24 -0.20 -19.37 -0.21
N SER A 25 0.65 -19.75 0.74
CA SER A 25 2.05 -20.10 0.46
C SER A 25 2.18 -21.39 -0.37
N ALA A 26 1.32 -22.39 -0.12
CA ALA A 26 1.30 -23.61 -0.92
C ALA A 26 0.92 -23.33 -2.38
N TRP A 27 -0.13 -22.54 -2.60
CA TRP A 27 -0.53 -22.08 -3.93
C TRP A 27 0.61 -21.36 -4.64
N HIS A 28 1.24 -20.38 -3.98
CA HIS A 28 2.35 -19.62 -4.57
C HIS A 28 3.51 -20.53 -5.07
N ARG A 29 3.93 -21.52 -4.27
CA ARG A 29 4.99 -22.46 -4.68
C ARG A 29 4.61 -23.28 -5.92
N HIS A 30 3.36 -23.72 -6.01
CA HIS A 30 2.89 -24.49 -7.18
C HIS A 30 2.76 -23.61 -8.42
N VAL A 31 2.32 -22.36 -8.26
CA VAL A 31 2.29 -21.38 -9.35
C VAL A 31 3.71 -21.12 -9.88
N LEU A 32 4.72 -20.99 -9.01
CA LEU A 32 6.12 -20.86 -9.45
C LEU A 32 6.60 -22.09 -10.23
N LEU A 33 6.22 -23.30 -9.80
CA LEU A 33 6.55 -24.54 -10.52
C LEU A 33 5.88 -24.59 -11.91
N TRP A 34 4.63 -24.14 -12.02
CA TRP A 34 3.95 -24.04 -13.31
C TRP A 34 4.63 -23.02 -14.20
N ARG A 35 4.95 -21.84 -13.67
CA ARG A 35 5.65 -20.78 -14.38
C ARG A 35 6.98 -21.24 -14.96
N SER A 36 7.73 -22.08 -14.23
CA SER A 36 9.01 -22.63 -14.70
C SER A 36 8.85 -23.74 -15.74
N SER A 37 7.65 -24.31 -15.88
CA SER A 37 7.37 -25.44 -16.79
C SER A 37 6.74 -25.00 -18.11
N LEU A 38 6.32 -23.75 -18.22
CA LEU A 38 5.61 -23.18 -19.36
C LEU A 38 6.45 -22.08 -20.01
N ASP A 39 6.39 -21.96 -21.34
CA ASP A 39 6.91 -20.78 -22.03
C ASP A 39 6.05 -19.53 -21.73
N GLU A 40 6.49 -18.36 -22.21
CA GLU A 40 5.81 -17.09 -21.92
C GLU A 40 4.36 -17.05 -22.41
N VAL A 41 4.09 -17.61 -23.60
CA VAL A 41 2.76 -17.60 -24.21
C VAL A 41 1.84 -18.54 -23.43
N GLN A 42 2.29 -19.75 -23.17
CA GLN A 42 1.56 -20.75 -22.39
C GLN A 42 1.28 -20.28 -20.96
N TRP A 43 2.26 -19.62 -20.33
CA TRP A 43 2.08 -19.02 -19.01
C TRP A 43 1.05 -17.90 -19.04
N THR A 44 1.12 -17.03 -20.05
CA THR A 44 0.14 -15.94 -20.23
C THR A 44 -1.27 -16.49 -20.39
N ASP A 45 -1.46 -17.48 -21.25
CA ASP A 45 -2.77 -18.12 -21.47
C ASP A 45 -3.31 -18.74 -20.18
N LEU A 46 -2.46 -19.48 -19.44
CA LEU A 46 -2.84 -20.06 -18.16
C LEU A 46 -3.19 -18.98 -17.13
N ALA A 47 -2.32 -17.99 -16.92
CA ALA A 47 -2.51 -16.94 -15.92
C ALA A 47 -3.78 -16.13 -16.20
N LEU A 48 -4.06 -15.83 -17.47
CA LEU A 48 -5.27 -15.15 -17.88
C LEU A 48 -6.51 -16.05 -17.73
N SER A 49 -6.41 -17.37 -17.91
CA SER A 49 -7.57 -18.26 -17.74
C SER A 49 -8.08 -18.38 -16.29
N LEU A 50 -7.33 -17.88 -15.30
CA LEU A 50 -7.63 -18.01 -13.88
C LEU A 50 -8.05 -16.68 -13.27
N ASN A 51 -8.99 -16.73 -12.32
CA ASN A 51 -9.25 -15.65 -11.38
C ASN A 51 -8.87 -16.12 -9.98
N VAL A 52 -8.18 -15.26 -9.22
CA VAL A 52 -7.72 -15.55 -7.87
C VAL A 52 -8.18 -14.43 -6.94
N ARG A 53 -9.00 -14.79 -5.96
CA ARG A 53 -9.52 -13.88 -4.94
C ARG A 53 -8.91 -14.19 -3.58
N ARG A 54 -8.46 -13.16 -2.87
CA ARG A 54 -7.86 -13.32 -1.53
C ARG A 54 -8.97 -13.38 -0.50
N ILE A 55 -9.05 -14.47 0.25
CA ILE A 55 -10.07 -14.68 1.27
C ILE A 55 -9.43 -15.05 2.60
N LYS A 56 -10.23 -15.04 3.66
CA LYS A 56 -9.85 -15.60 4.95
C LYS A 56 -10.84 -16.70 5.33
N GLU A 57 -10.31 -17.79 5.87
CA GLU A 57 -11.10 -18.83 6.50
C GLU A 57 -10.75 -18.81 8.01
N GLY A 58 -11.67 -18.24 8.81
CA GLY A 58 -11.36 -17.88 10.19
C GLY A 58 -10.23 -16.85 10.27
N GLN A 59 -9.11 -17.23 10.92
CA GLN A 59 -7.91 -16.38 11.04
C GLN A 59 -6.86 -16.67 9.97
N GLU A 60 -7.03 -17.74 9.19
CA GLU A 60 -6.05 -18.17 8.20
C GLU A 60 -6.33 -17.56 6.83
N ARG A 61 -5.26 -17.30 6.08
CA ARG A 61 -5.38 -16.86 4.69
C ARG A 61 -5.69 -18.04 3.78
N ASP A 62 -6.62 -17.81 2.87
CA ASP A 62 -6.87 -18.73 1.78
C ASP A 62 -7.06 -17.94 0.47
N LEU A 63 -7.14 -18.65 -0.64
CA LEU A 63 -7.38 -18.14 -1.98
C LEU A 63 -8.56 -18.88 -2.58
N GLU A 64 -9.56 -18.15 -3.05
CA GLU A 64 -10.55 -18.70 -3.97
C GLU A 64 -9.97 -18.61 -5.37
N VAL A 65 -10.02 -19.74 -6.09
CA VAL A 65 -9.49 -19.88 -7.45
C VAL A 65 -10.62 -20.36 -8.34
N THR A 66 -10.88 -19.64 -9.42
CA THR A 66 -11.93 -19.97 -10.39
C THR A 66 -11.39 -19.90 -11.82
N ILE A 67 -12.05 -20.61 -12.74
CA ILE A 67 -11.83 -20.39 -14.17
C ILE A 67 -12.51 -19.07 -14.56
N ARG A 68 -11.76 -18.17 -15.18
CA ARG A 68 -12.30 -16.88 -15.62
C ARG A 68 -13.42 -17.09 -16.63
N GLN A 69 -14.57 -16.50 -16.35
CA GLN A 69 -15.69 -16.37 -17.27
C GLN A 69 -15.85 -14.89 -17.61
N GLY A 70 -15.74 -14.53 -18.89
CA GLY A 70 -15.91 -13.14 -19.35
C GLY A 70 -14.62 -12.33 -19.45
N GLU A 71 -14.77 -11.01 -19.37
CA GLU A 71 -13.70 -10.04 -19.63
C GLU A 71 -12.60 -10.08 -18.57
N LEU A 72 -11.38 -9.72 -18.98
CA LEU A 72 -10.27 -9.54 -18.06
C LEU A 72 -10.50 -8.27 -17.23
N THR A 73 -10.64 -8.44 -15.92
CA THR A 73 -10.73 -7.34 -14.97
C THR A 73 -9.41 -7.15 -14.21
N ALA A 74 -9.21 -5.97 -13.64
CA ALA A 74 -8.08 -5.71 -12.76
C ALA A 74 -8.17 -6.63 -11.51
N PRO A 75 -7.04 -7.18 -11.03
CA PRO A 75 -7.02 -7.95 -9.79
C PRO A 75 -7.50 -7.12 -8.59
N GLU A 76 -8.07 -7.79 -7.59
CA GLU A 76 -8.42 -7.12 -6.33
C GLU A 76 -7.19 -6.51 -5.64
N PRO A 77 -7.34 -5.34 -5.00
CA PRO A 77 -6.29 -4.74 -4.19
C PRO A 77 -5.73 -5.73 -3.15
N VAL A 78 -4.42 -5.70 -2.95
CA VAL A 78 -3.77 -6.56 -1.97
C VAL A 78 -3.90 -5.95 -0.57
N ASP A 79 -4.66 -6.60 0.32
CA ASP A 79 -4.69 -6.24 1.73
C ASP A 79 -3.40 -6.70 2.44
N ALA A 80 -2.65 -5.75 3.00
CA ALA A 80 -1.43 -6.05 3.75
C ALA A 80 -1.69 -6.91 5.00
N HIS A 81 -2.87 -6.85 5.62
CA HIS A 81 -3.24 -7.77 6.71
C HIS A 81 -3.31 -9.22 6.22
N TRP A 82 -3.82 -9.45 5.01
CA TRP A 82 -3.83 -10.77 4.38
C TRP A 82 -2.42 -11.22 3.98
N LEU A 83 -1.65 -10.31 3.37
CA LEU A 83 -0.30 -10.59 2.87
C LEU A 83 0.67 -11.00 3.99
N PHE A 84 0.62 -10.31 5.13
CA PHE A 84 1.55 -10.51 6.25
C PHE A 84 0.95 -11.25 7.43
N ARG A 85 -0.29 -11.76 7.32
CA ARG A 85 -1.03 -12.43 8.40
C ARG A 85 -1.04 -11.59 9.69
N VAL A 86 -1.14 -10.27 9.53
CA VAL A 86 -1.25 -9.34 10.66
C VAL A 86 -2.72 -9.31 11.08
N PRO A 87 -3.04 -9.61 12.36
CA PRO A 87 -4.41 -9.49 12.87
C PRO A 87 -4.99 -8.11 12.56
N ARG A 88 -6.30 -8.08 12.34
CA ARG A 88 -7.01 -6.83 12.09
C ARG A 88 -7.57 -6.37 13.43
N GLU A 89 -7.02 -5.28 13.94
CA GLU A 89 -7.48 -4.64 15.16
C GLU A 89 -8.59 -3.63 14.82
N GLU A 90 -9.46 -3.32 15.79
CA GLU A 90 -10.47 -2.27 15.62
C GLU A 90 -9.79 -0.90 15.49
N GLU A 91 -8.72 -0.71 16.26
CA GLU A 91 -7.89 0.49 16.24
C GLU A 91 -6.94 0.53 15.04
N HIS A 92 -6.38 1.71 14.79
CA HIS A 92 -5.41 1.92 13.74
C HIS A 92 -4.07 1.27 14.11
N THR A 93 -3.57 0.38 13.25
CA THR A 93 -2.28 -0.29 13.46
C THR A 93 -1.29 0.14 12.37
N VAL A 94 -0.05 0.41 12.78
CA VAL A 94 1.08 0.65 11.87
C VAL A 94 2.17 -0.37 12.16
N TRP A 95 2.71 -0.98 11.10
CA TRP A 95 3.81 -1.93 11.21
C TRP A 95 4.77 -1.76 10.04
N HIS A 96 6.01 -2.20 10.23
CA HIS A 96 7.00 -2.19 9.15
C HIS A 96 7.64 -3.57 8.97
N ARG A 97 8.25 -3.77 7.81
CA ARG A 97 9.14 -4.89 7.52
C ARG A 97 10.50 -4.34 7.08
N PRO A 98 11.62 -4.82 7.63
CA PRO A 98 12.92 -4.20 7.40
C PRO A 98 13.54 -4.47 6.01
N TYR A 99 12.94 -5.37 5.23
CA TYR A 99 13.52 -5.93 4.01
C TYR A 99 13.08 -5.25 2.71
N TRP A 100 12.77 -3.96 2.71
CA TRP A 100 12.35 -3.24 1.49
C TRP A 100 13.38 -3.36 0.36
N ASN A 101 14.67 -3.33 0.71
CA ASN A 101 15.80 -3.47 -0.21
C ASN A 101 16.00 -4.90 -0.73
N GLU A 102 15.35 -5.91 -0.14
CA GLU A 102 15.38 -7.27 -0.66
C GLU A 102 14.35 -7.48 -1.76
N ILE A 103 13.26 -6.71 -1.78
CA ILE A 103 12.13 -6.93 -2.71
C ILE A 103 12.59 -6.79 -4.16
N TRP A 104 13.14 -5.64 -4.51
CA TRP A 104 13.64 -5.38 -5.85
C TRP A 104 14.86 -6.24 -6.23
N HIS A 105 15.63 -6.71 -5.26
CA HIS A 105 16.77 -7.60 -5.50
C HIS A 105 16.28 -9.00 -5.85
N LYS A 106 15.22 -9.48 -5.20
CA LYS A 106 14.54 -10.73 -5.56
C LYS A 106 13.93 -10.66 -6.97
N MET A 107 13.37 -9.50 -7.36
CA MET A 107 12.89 -9.25 -8.72
C MET A 107 14.02 -9.22 -9.76
N ASP A 108 15.19 -8.69 -9.40
CA ASP A 108 16.36 -8.69 -10.28
C ASP A 108 16.92 -10.11 -10.46
N VAL A 109 17.03 -10.87 -9.36
CA VAL A 109 17.51 -12.27 -9.37
C VAL A 109 16.59 -13.20 -10.15
N SER A 110 15.26 -12.98 -10.11
CA SER A 110 14.33 -13.80 -10.93
C SER A 110 14.52 -13.57 -12.42
N ALA A 111 15.07 -12.41 -12.81
CA ALA A 111 15.36 -12.00 -14.19
C ALA A 111 14.18 -12.21 -15.17
N GLY A 112 12.94 -12.22 -14.65
CA GLY A 112 11.74 -12.42 -15.45
C GLY A 112 11.35 -11.14 -16.19
N THR A 113 10.86 -11.25 -17.41
CA THR A 113 10.45 -10.08 -18.22
C THR A 113 9.45 -9.18 -17.48
N ASN A 114 8.44 -9.77 -16.83
CA ASN A 114 7.41 -9.02 -16.08
C ASN A 114 8.00 -8.32 -14.85
N ASP A 115 8.89 -8.99 -14.12
CA ASP A 115 9.60 -8.40 -12.98
C ASP A 115 10.53 -7.28 -13.44
N GLY A 116 11.21 -7.44 -14.59
CA GLY A 116 12.07 -6.42 -15.19
C GLY A 116 11.29 -5.17 -15.62
N VAL A 117 10.12 -5.32 -16.25
CA VAL A 117 9.24 -4.19 -16.61
C VAL A 117 8.76 -3.46 -15.34
N ALA A 118 8.28 -4.20 -14.34
CA ALA A 118 7.84 -3.61 -13.08
C ALA A 118 9.00 -2.91 -12.37
N LEU A 119 10.19 -3.53 -12.32
CA LEU A 119 11.37 -2.96 -11.69
C LEU A 119 11.86 -1.69 -12.40
N GLN A 120 11.82 -1.66 -13.73
CA GLN A 120 12.19 -0.48 -14.52
C GLN A 120 11.28 0.71 -14.19
N ALA A 121 9.96 0.48 -14.05
CA ALA A 121 9.00 1.52 -13.70
C ALA A 121 9.07 1.93 -12.21
N LEU A 122 9.24 0.96 -11.31
CA LEU A 122 9.17 1.18 -9.86
C LEU A 122 10.50 1.55 -9.22
N ARG A 123 11.62 1.53 -9.95
CA ARG A 123 12.95 1.88 -9.42
C ARG A 123 12.99 3.22 -8.68
N PRO A 124 12.41 4.32 -9.19
CA PRO A 124 12.39 5.60 -8.46
C PRO A 124 11.64 5.51 -7.13
N VAL A 125 10.61 4.66 -7.04
CA VAL A 125 9.83 4.43 -5.82
C VAL A 125 10.70 3.73 -4.78
N PHE A 126 11.43 2.68 -5.16
CA PHE A 126 12.35 2.00 -4.24
C PHE A 126 13.51 2.90 -3.79
N GLU A 127 14.09 3.69 -4.69
CA GLU A 127 15.21 4.57 -4.38
C GLU A 127 14.81 5.77 -3.51
N SER A 128 13.63 6.34 -3.77
CA SER A 128 13.17 7.58 -3.11
C SER A 128 12.39 7.31 -1.84
N LEU A 129 11.51 6.29 -1.84
CA LEU A 129 10.59 6.00 -0.74
C LEU A 129 11.10 4.86 0.15
N GLY A 130 11.92 3.94 -0.37
CA GLY A 130 12.65 2.91 0.37
C GLY A 130 11.81 2.19 1.43
N PRO A 131 12.06 2.43 2.74
CA PRO A 131 11.30 1.83 3.84
C PRO A 131 9.78 2.02 3.75
N LEU A 132 9.28 3.11 3.16
CA LEU A 132 7.85 3.36 3.02
C LEU A 132 7.12 2.31 2.16
N VAL A 133 7.86 1.60 1.30
CA VAL A 133 7.31 0.51 0.47
C VAL A 133 6.85 -0.66 1.36
N THR A 134 7.48 -0.84 2.52
CA THR A 134 7.19 -1.91 3.48
C THR A 134 6.77 -1.39 4.86
N THR A 135 6.44 -0.11 4.98
CA THR A 135 5.70 0.45 6.11
C THR A 135 4.22 0.42 5.73
N PHE A 136 3.41 -0.26 6.54
CA PHE A 136 2.00 -0.48 6.29
C PHE A 136 1.18 0.12 7.40
N SER A 137 -0.01 0.59 7.04
CA SER A 137 -1.00 1.06 7.98
C SER A 137 -2.36 0.44 7.65
N GLY A 138 -3.17 0.18 8.67
CA GLY A 138 -4.46 -0.49 8.52
C GLY A 138 -5.31 -0.36 9.79
N GLY A 139 -6.38 -1.15 9.88
CA GLY A 139 -7.30 -1.16 11.02
C GLY A 139 -8.77 -1.12 10.62
N GLY A 140 -9.63 -1.55 11.54
CA GLY A 140 -11.08 -1.61 11.35
C GLY A 140 -11.47 -2.42 10.10
N THR A 141 -12.38 -1.90 9.29
CA THR A 141 -12.86 -2.59 8.08
C THR A 141 -11.97 -2.38 6.85
N ARG A 142 -10.95 -1.51 6.92
CA ARG A 142 -10.15 -1.08 5.76
C ARG A 142 -9.03 -2.07 5.45
N ILE A 143 -8.65 -2.13 4.17
CA ILE A 143 -7.45 -2.86 3.74
C ILE A 143 -6.20 -2.17 4.28
N GLY A 144 -5.19 -2.95 4.64
CA GLY A 144 -3.87 -2.42 4.93
C GLY A 144 -3.16 -2.07 3.62
N THR A 145 -2.62 -0.85 3.51
CA THR A 145 -1.78 -0.43 2.37
C THR A 145 -0.45 0.12 2.87
N SER A 146 0.55 0.14 1.98
CA SER A 146 1.85 0.72 2.31
C SER A 146 1.80 2.25 2.28
N THR A 147 2.65 2.91 3.06
CA THR A 147 2.78 4.37 3.02
C THR A 147 3.20 4.87 1.65
N ALA A 148 4.05 4.11 0.94
CA ALA A 148 4.36 4.42 -0.46
C ALA A 148 3.11 4.39 -1.36
N HIS A 149 2.22 3.42 -1.16
CA HIS A 149 0.94 3.39 -1.89
C HIS A 149 0.08 4.60 -1.56
N ASP A 150 -0.03 4.98 -0.28
CA ASP A 150 -0.83 6.12 0.15
C ASP A 150 -0.28 7.46 -0.41
N LEU A 151 1.04 7.63 -0.42
CA LEU A 151 1.71 8.76 -1.07
C LEU A 151 1.50 8.79 -2.58
N LEU A 152 1.64 7.65 -3.25
CA LEU A 152 1.40 7.56 -4.70
C LEU A 152 -0.07 7.82 -5.02
N ARG A 153 -1.01 7.46 -4.15
CA ARG A 153 -2.43 7.77 -4.30
C ARG A 153 -2.72 9.25 -4.11
N LEU A 154 -2.05 9.90 -3.15
CA LEU A 154 -2.09 11.37 -3.04
C LEU A 154 -1.52 12.01 -4.31
N TRP A 155 -0.43 11.48 -4.87
CA TRP A 155 0.26 12.12 -5.99
C TRP A 155 -0.42 11.87 -7.36
N LEU A 156 -0.78 10.62 -7.64
CA LEU A 156 -1.28 10.14 -8.92
C LEU A 156 -2.78 9.84 -8.83
N TRP A 157 -3.63 10.86 -9.05
CA TRP A 157 -5.07 10.64 -9.09
C TRP A 157 -5.45 9.88 -10.37
N GLY A 158 -5.91 8.65 -10.21
CA GLY A 158 -6.30 7.74 -11.29
C GLY A 158 -7.71 8.00 -11.83
N GLY A 159 -8.04 9.23 -12.22
CA GLY A 159 -9.24 9.56 -12.99
C GLY A 159 -10.47 10.05 -12.21
N THR A 160 -10.57 9.73 -10.91
CA THR A 160 -11.57 10.34 -10.01
C THR A 160 -10.84 11.04 -8.89
N GLU A 161 -11.09 12.33 -8.75
CA GLU A 161 -10.47 13.15 -7.72
C GLU A 161 -10.92 12.64 -6.33
N PRO A 162 -9.99 12.35 -5.40
CA PRO A 162 -10.36 11.87 -4.07
C PRO A 162 -11.19 12.93 -3.35
N VAL A 163 -12.23 12.48 -2.65
CA VAL A 163 -13.04 13.37 -1.82
C VAL A 163 -12.20 13.91 -0.65
N ALA A 164 -12.55 15.09 -0.15
CA ALA A 164 -11.77 15.78 0.89
C ALA A 164 -11.45 14.89 2.11
N ASP A 165 -12.40 14.07 2.57
CA ASP A 165 -12.18 13.16 3.70
C ASP A 165 -11.15 12.07 3.40
N GLU A 166 -11.05 11.62 2.15
CA GLU A 166 -10.03 10.67 1.71
C GLU A 166 -8.63 11.30 1.70
N ILE A 167 -8.53 12.56 1.26
CA ILE A 167 -7.26 13.32 1.28
C ILE A 167 -6.76 13.46 2.72
N VAL A 168 -7.63 13.90 3.65
CA VAL A 168 -7.30 14.05 5.06
C VAL A 168 -6.81 12.73 5.65
N GLU A 169 -7.49 11.64 5.35
CA GLU A 169 -7.13 10.31 5.83
C GLU A 169 -5.78 9.83 5.27
N LEU A 170 -5.50 10.06 3.98
CA LEU A 170 -4.21 9.71 3.40
C LEU A 170 -3.06 10.48 4.07
N TYR A 171 -3.23 11.79 4.32
CA TYR A 171 -2.23 12.56 5.08
C TYR A 171 -2.00 12.02 6.49
N ARG A 172 -3.09 11.66 7.19
CA ARG A 172 -3.00 11.03 8.52
C ARG A 172 -2.19 9.74 8.47
N ARG A 173 -2.47 8.86 7.50
CA ARG A 173 -1.77 7.57 7.34
C ARG A 173 -0.30 7.73 6.97
N VAL A 174 0.03 8.74 6.17
CA VAL A 174 1.42 9.11 5.87
C VAL A 174 2.12 9.61 7.13
N GLY A 175 1.47 10.46 7.93
CA GLY A 175 2.03 10.96 9.19
C GLY A 175 2.30 9.85 10.21
N THR A 176 1.35 8.94 10.42
CA THR A 176 1.53 7.84 11.39
C THR A 176 2.68 6.90 11.02
N ALA A 177 3.08 6.84 9.74
CA ALA A 177 4.25 6.07 9.33
C ALA A 177 5.54 6.54 10.02
N PHE A 178 5.62 7.81 10.43
CA PHE A 178 6.80 8.35 11.10
C PHE A 178 7.10 7.70 12.46
N LEU A 179 6.09 7.14 13.15
CA LEU A 179 6.28 6.37 14.38
C LEU A 179 7.30 5.24 14.23
N VAL A 180 7.28 4.56 13.07
CA VAL A 180 8.11 3.39 12.81
C VAL A 180 9.33 3.70 11.93
N LEU A 181 9.42 4.93 11.39
CA LEU A 181 10.52 5.37 10.52
C LEU A 181 11.61 6.17 11.25
N ASN A 182 11.52 6.31 12.58
CA ASN A 182 12.37 7.20 13.37
C ASN A 182 13.89 6.97 13.22
N SER A 183 14.31 5.84 12.62
CA SER A 183 15.71 5.53 12.28
C SER A 183 16.16 5.96 10.87
N SER A 184 15.28 6.47 10.00
CA SER A 184 15.56 6.76 8.58
C SER A 184 15.50 8.25 8.24
N VAL A 185 16.33 9.05 8.90
CA VAL A 185 16.40 10.52 8.74
C VAL A 185 16.51 10.95 7.27
N GLY A 186 17.29 10.21 6.46
CA GLY A 186 17.48 10.53 5.04
C GLY A 186 16.22 10.41 4.17
N VAL A 187 15.32 9.47 4.48
CA VAL A 187 14.06 9.31 3.73
C VAL A 187 13.10 10.43 4.08
N THR A 188 12.94 10.73 5.37
CA THR A 188 12.07 11.81 5.86
C THR A 188 12.36 13.14 5.17
N TRP A 189 13.64 13.52 5.03
CA TRP A 189 14.02 14.77 4.37
C TRP A 189 13.74 14.79 2.87
N ARG A 190 13.82 13.64 2.17
CA ARG A 190 13.47 13.55 0.74
C ARG A 190 11.98 13.74 0.49
N LEU A 191 11.13 13.46 1.49
CA LEU A 191 9.69 13.66 1.38
C LEU A 191 9.30 15.12 1.50
N VAL A 192 10.10 15.98 2.14
CA VAL A 192 9.69 17.36 2.45
C VAL A 192 9.23 18.14 1.21
N PRO A 193 9.98 18.18 0.09
CA PRO A 193 9.52 18.90 -1.11
C PRO A 193 8.22 18.32 -1.67
N LEU A 194 8.12 16.99 -1.75
CA LEU A 194 6.91 16.31 -2.23
C LEU A 194 5.70 16.62 -1.35
N LEU A 195 5.86 16.56 -0.02
CA LEU A 195 4.78 16.83 0.92
C LEU A 195 4.34 18.29 0.86
N ILE A 196 5.28 19.22 0.68
CA ILE A 196 4.97 20.64 0.48
C ILE A 196 4.16 20.84 -0.81
N ASP A 197 4.59 20.26 -1.93
CA ASP A 197 3.88 20.37 -3.20
C ASP A 197 2.46 19.79 -3.13
N LEU A 198 2.30 18.63 -2.46
CA LEU A 198 0.99 18.03 -2.23
C LEU A 198 0.12 18.93 -1.35
N LEU A 199 0.68 19.50 -0.26
CA LEU A 199 -0.06 20.39 0.64
C LEU A 199 -0.50 21.67 -0.08
N ASP A 200 0.36 22.28 -0.88
CA ASP A 200 0.00 23.48 -1.66
C ASP A 200 -1.13 23.21 -2.65
N ARG A 201 -1.14 22.02 -3.24
CA ARG A 201 -2.23 21.57 -4.12
C ARG A 201 -3.53 21.30 -3.35
N ASP A 202 -3.45 20.62 -2.21
CA ASP A 202 -4.62 20.05 -1.54
C ASP A 202 -5.26 20.99 -0.52
N LEU A 203 -4.48 21.77 0.24
CA LEU A 203 -5.02 22.66 1.28
C LEU A 203 -6.07 23.65 0.76
N PRO A 204 -5.94 24.28 -0.42
CA PRO A 204 -6.96 25.19 -0.96
C PRO A 204 -8.30 24.50 -1.29
N ARG A 205 -8.30 23.17 -1.41
CA ARG A 205 -9.47 22.36 -1.79
C ARG A 205 -10.22 21.79 -0.58
N LEU A 206 -9.62 21.90 0.60
CA LEU A 206 -10.18 21.41 1.85
C LEU A 206 -10.91 22.52 2.61
N SER A 207 -11.91 22.14 3.41
CA SER A 207 -12.45 23.07 4.42
C SER A 207 -11.37 23.41 5.44
N PRO A 208 -11.45 24.55 6.13
CA PRO A 208 -10.48 24.91 7.16
C PRO A 208 -10.30 23.82 8.25
N GLU A 209 -11.38 23.16 8.65
CA GLU A 209 -11.35 22.06 9.61
C GLU A 209 -10.62 20.84 9.06
N GLN A 210 -10.86 20.51 7.78
CA GLN A 210 -10.19 19.43 7.07
C GLN A 210 -8.70 19.74 6.84
N SER A 211 -8.34 20.97 6.49
CA SER A 211 -6.95 21.41 6.37
C SER A 211 -6.20 21.26 7.70
N VAL A 212 -6.81 21.64 8.82
CA VAL A 212 -6.23 21.43 10.16
C VAL A 212 -6.06 19.95 10.45
N ALA A 213 -7.08 19.13 10.15
CA ALA A 213 -7.02 17.68 10.37
C ALA A 213 -5.93 17.01 9.53
N ALA A 214 -5.76 17.40 8.26
CA ALA A 214 -4.70 16.88 7.39
C ALA A 214 -3.31 17.24 7.92
N LEU A 215 -3.10 18.49 8.35
CA LEU A 215 -1.83 18.94 8.90
C LEU A 215 -1.50 18.24 10.21
N VAL A 216 -2.44 18.20 11.17
CA VAL A 216 -2.26 17.49 12.45
C VAL A 216 -1.99 16.00 12.21
N GLY A 217 -2.74 15.38 11.29
CA GLY A 217 -2.55 13.98 10.93
C GLY A 217 -1.16 13.70 10.34
N LEU A 218 -0.64 14.60 9.50
CA LEU A 218 0.68 14.47 8.89
C LEU A 218 1.82 14.72 9.89
N THR A 219 1.68 15.71 10.77
CA THR A 219 2.76 16.18 11.65
C THR A 219 2.76 15.54 13.04
N GLY A 220 1.67 14.90 13.47
CA GLY A 220 1.49 14.42 14.85
C GLY A 220 2.61 13.50 15.33
N ASP A 221 3.06 12.58 14.47
CA ASP A 221 4.14 11.63 14.77
C ASP A 221 5.44 11.95 14.03
N ALA A 222 5.49 13.08 13.33
CA ALA A 222 6.63 13.47 12.51
C ALA A 222 7.84 13.94 13.34
N PRO A 223 9.07 13.74 12.85
CA PRO A 223 10.24 14.34 13.48
C PRO A 223 10.14 15.86 13.50
N MET A 224 10.55 16.50 14.62
CA MET A 224 10.46 17.94 14.83
C MET A 224 10.98 18.78 13.65
N GLY A 225 12.11 18.40 13.05
CA GLY A 225 12.66 19.12 11.89
C GLY A 225 11.73 19.15 10.67
N LEU A 226 10.94 18.10 10.45
CA LEU A 226 9.93 18.07 9.38
C LEU A 226 8.71 18.92 9.76
N VAL A 227 8.29 18.86 11.03
CA VAL A 227 7.21 19.72 11.55
C VAL A 227 7.54 21.19 11.36
N ASP A 228 8.75 21.61 11.73
CA ASP A 228 9.20 22.99 11.60
C ASP A 228 9.19 23.49 10.14
N GLN A 229 9.63 22.66 9.19
CA GLN A 229 9.59 23.00 7.76
C GLN A 229 8.15 23.16 7.25
N ILE A 230 7.28 22.20 7.56
CA ILE A 230 5.86 22.26 7.14
C ILE A 230 5.17 23.47 7.76
N HIS A 231 5.35 23.70 9.08
CA HIS A 231 4.77 24.85 9.75
C HIS A 231 5.31 26.17 9.20
N GLY A 232 6.61 26.28 8.95
CA GLY A 232 7.23 27.46 8.34
C GLY A 232 6.69 27.74 6.93
N HIS A 233 6.49 26.70 6.13
CA HIS A 233 5.88 26.80 4.80
C HIS A 233 4.43 27.26 4.87
N VAL A 234 3.61 26.61 5.69
CA VAL A 234 2.18 26.94 5.88
C VAL A 234 2.01 28.36 6.43
N LYS A 235 2.87 28.80 7.36
CA LYS A 235 2.87 30.18 7.87
C LYS A 235 3.10 31.22 6.77
N THR A 236 3.98 30.89 5.82
CA THR A 236 4.40 31.81 4.75
C THR A 236 3.38 31.84 3.61
N HIS A 237 2.92 30.67 3.16
CA HIS A 237 2.09 30.53 1.95
C HIS A 237 0.59 30.43 2.24
N HIS A 238 0.21 30.02 3.46
CA HIS A 238 -1.18 29.85 3.90
C HIS A 238 -1.47 30.57 5.23
N PRO A 239 -1.21 31.89 5.36
CA PRO A 239 -1.22 32.60 6.64
C PRO A 239 -2.57 32.60 7.36
N ARG A 240 -3.68 32.57 6.60
CA ARG A 240 -5.05 32.50 7.17
C ARG A 240 -5.36 31.14 7.78
N LEU A 241 -4.78 30.07 7.24
CA LEU A 241 -4.91 28.72 7.79
C LEU A 241 -4.01 28.59 9.03
N TYR A 242 -2.78 29.11 8.95
CA TYR A 242 -1.84 29.10 10.06
C TYR A 242 -2.40 29.78 11.32
N SER A 243 -3.05 30.94 11.20
CA SER A 243 -3.64 31.62 12.36
C SER A 243 -4.75 30.81 13.03
N ARG A 244 -5.53 30.04 12.26
CA ARG A 244 -6.55 29.14 12.80
C ARG A 244 -5.95 27.92 13.51
N ILE A 245 -4.84 27.39 13.00
CA ILE A 245 -4.09 26.30 13.66
C ILE A 245 -3.52 26.78 15.00
N ALA A 246 -2.86 27.94 15.01
CA ALA A 246 -2.27 28.52 16.22
C ALA A 246 -3.31 28.72 17.34
N HIS A 247 -4.49 29.26 17.01
CA HIS A 247 -5.57 29.43 17.97
C HIS A 247 -6.13 28.11 18.52
N ARG A 248 -6.05 27.01 17.77
CA ARG A 248 -6.54 25.69 18.22
C ARG A 248 -5.54 24.97 19.12
N LEU A 249 -4.24 25.17 18.87
CA LEU A 249 -3.15 24.60 19.66
C LEU A 249 -2.91 25.35 20.97
N GLU A 250 -3.16 26.67 21.01
CA GLU A 250 -3.06 27.49 22.23
C GLU A 250 -4.27 27.37 23.18
N GLY A 251 -5.37 26.76 22.70
CA GLY A 251 -6.62 26.56 23.47
C GLY A 251 -6.84 25.13 24.00
N SER A 252 -5.87 24.23 23.83
CA SER A 252 -5.86 22.84 24.32
C SER A 252 -4.81 22.67 25.42
#